data_AF-A0ABD7PHA6-F1
#
_entry.id   AF-A0ABD7PHA6-F1
#
_cell.length_a   1.000
_cell.length_b   1.000
_cell.length_c   1.000
_cell.angle_alpha   90.00
_cell.angle_beta   90.00
_cell.angle_gamma   90.00
#
_symmetry.space_group_name_H-M   'P 1'
#
loop_
_entity.id
_entity.type
_entity.pdbx_description
1 polymer ?
#
loop_
_entity_poly.entity_id
_entity_poly.type
_entity_poly.pdbx_seq_one_letter_code
_entity_poly.pdbx_strand_id
1 'polypeptide(L)'
;MVTSPHALASESGARILRDGGNALDAAIAIGATIAVVYPHFCGLGGDAVWIVAGEEGRKDCFLGIGQSASILPGFDCDIPLRGQLSMLTSACAVDAWRHAHDYSVRNWGGGLSFSSLLDDAIGYAEDGFKLAARGHVLSPIDRLSPLSGQAGIIARQEDGSLAGARDPRGDGVALLVEPTR
;
A
#
# COMPACT_ATOMS: atom_id res chain seq x y z
N MET A 1 21.52 -6.02 0.11
CA MET A 1 21.51 -4.56 -0.14
C MET A 1 20.06 -4.14 -0.33
N VAL A 2 19.66 -3.00 0.21
CA VAL A 2 18.31 -2.45 0.07
C VAL A 2 18.40 -1.05 -0.52
N THR A 3 17.52 -0.72 -1.46
CA THR A 3 17.43 0.60 -2.06
C THR A 3 15.96 0.96 -2.29
N SER A 4 15.60 2.20 -2.01
CA SER A 4 14.24 2.72 -2.16
C SER A 4 14.29 4.25 -2.31
N PRO A 5 13.20 4.92 -2.74
CA PRO A 5 13.19 6.38 -2.93
C PRO A 5 13.23 7.17 -1.60
N HIS A 6 13.20 6.51 -0.44
CA HIS A 6 13.20 7.18 0.85
C HIS A 6 14.08 6.46 1.88
N ALA A 7 14.95 7.22 2.57
CA ALA A 7 15.93 6.65 3.51
C ALA A 7 15.27 5.80 4.61
N LEU A 8 14.16 6.26 5.22
CA LEU A 8 13.44 5.47 6.23
C LEU A 8 12.87 4.16 5.68
N ALA A 9 12.40 4.15 4.43
CA ALA A 9 11.90 2.91 3.82
C ALA A 9 13.05 1.94 3.53
N SER A 10 14.20 2.46 3.06
CA SER A 10 15.42 1.64 2.89
C SER A 10 15.88 1.05 4.23
N GLU A 11 15.82 1.84 5.31
CA GLU A 11 16.16 1.37 6.65
C GLU A 11 15.20 0.30 7.15
N SER A 12 13.89 0.44 6.93
CA SER A 12 12.91 -0.59 7.28
C SER A 12 13.16 -1.91 6.58
N GLY A 13 13.43 -1.88 5.26
CA GLY A 13 13.84 -3.10 4.55
C GLY A 13 15.17 -3.68 5.07
N ALA A 14 16.15 -2.82 5.36
CA ALA A 14 17.44 -3.26 5.89
C ALA A 14 17.32 -3.88 7.29
N ARG A 15 16.46 -3.33 8.16
CA ARG A 15 16.11 -3.89 9.46
C ARG A 15 15.53 -5.29 9.31
N ILE A 16 14.54 -5.48 8.42
CA ILE A 16 13.96 -6.81 8.20
C ILE A 16 15.00 -7.84 7.77
N LEU A 17 15.95 -7.47 6.89
CA LEU A 17 17.04 -8.37 6.53
C LEU A 17 17.98 -8.67 7.72
N ARG A 18 18.25 -7.69 8.60
CA ARG A 18 19.03 -7.88 9.84
C ARG A 18 18.31 -8.79 10.83
N ASP A 19 16.98 -8.72 10.86
CA ASP A 19 16.12 -9.53 11.74
C ASP A 19 15.89 -10.94 11.16
N GLY A 20 16.59 -11.32 10.08
CA GLY A 20 16.55 -12.66 9.49
C GLY A 20 15.44 -12.87 8.45
N GLY A 21 14.73 -11.82 8.05
CA GLY A 21 13.81 -11.85 6.92
C GLY A 21 14.52 -11.94 5.57
N ASN A 22 13.78 -12.29 4.53
CA ASN A 22 14.31 -12.37 3.16
C ASN A 22 13.95 -11.13 2.32
N ALA A 23 14.32 -11.16 1.03
CA ALA A 23 14.11 -10.01 0.15
C ALA A 23 12.63 -9.66 -0.09
N LEU A 24 11.71 -10.63 -0.05
CA LEU A 24 10.27 -10.37 -0.15
C LEU A 24 9.75 -9.69 1.11
N ASP A 25 10.16 -10.20 2.28
CA ASP A 25 9.78 -9.63 3.58
C ASP A 25 10.26 -8.17 3.69
N ALA A 26 11.51 -7.91 3.29
CA ALA A 26 12.08 -6.58 3.26
C ALA A 26 11.35 -5.64 2.28
N ALA A 27 10.97 -6.15 1.11
CA ALA A 27 10.23 -5.38 0.11
C ALA A 27 8.80 -5.02 0.60
N ILE A 28 8.15 -5.89 1.37
CA ILE A 28 6.86 -5.58 2.01
C ILE A 28 7.02 -4.42 3.00
N ALA A 29 8.04 -4.48 3.89
CA ALA A 29 8.31 -3.41 4.85
C ALA A 29 8.65 -2.07 4.17
N ILE A 30 9.39 -2.11 3.05
CA ILE A 30 9.65 -0.93 2.21
C ILE A 30 8.33 -0.37 1.66
N GLY A 31 7.50 -1.20 1.04
CA GLY A 31 6.22 -0.78 0.46
C GLY A 31 5.29 -0.15 1.47
N ALA A 32 5.15 -0.78 2.65
CA ALA A 32 4.36 -0.27 3.76
C ALA A 32 4.90 1.08 4.25
N THR A 33 6.21 1.21 4.40
CA THR A 33 6.84 2.46 4.86
C THR A 33 6.67 3.58 3.85
N ILE A 34 6.83 3.32 2.55
CA ILE A 34 6.65 4.31 1.47
C ILE A 34 5.22 4.88 1.49
N ALA A 35 4.20 4.07 1.78
CA ALA A 35 2.82 4.56 1.88
C ALA A 35 2.62 5.63 2.98
N VAL A 36 3.55 5.72 3.93
CA VAL A 36 3.58 6.70 5.02
C VAL A 36 4.53 7.85 4.71
N VAL A 37 5.79 7.55 4.37
CA VAL A 37 6.87 8.55 4.28
C VAL A 37 7.01 9.18 2.89
N TYR A 38 6.38 8.59 1.87
CA TYR A 38 6.42 9.07 0.48
C TYR A 38 5.03 9.01 -0.19
N PRO A 39 3.99 9.59 0.45
CA PRO A 39 2.59 9.33 0.12
C PRO A 39 2.10 10.02 -1.17
N HIS A 40 2.83 11.02 -1.66
CA HIS A 40 2.53 11.68 -2.93
C HIS A 40 2.85 10.82 -4.16
N PHE A 41 3.44 9.63 -3.97
CA PHE A 41 3.85 8.74 -5.06
C PHE A 41 3.32 7.32 -4.93
N CYS A 42 3.29 6.74 -3.71
CA CYS A 42 2.74 5.41 -3.48
C CYS A 42 1.86 5.39 -2.22
N GLY A 43 0.86 4.51 -2.19
CA GLY A 43 -0.06 4.37 -1.07
C GLY A 43 -0.76 3.01 -1.05
N LEU A 44 -1.49 2.74 0.03
CA LEU A 44 -2.23 1.48 0.23
C LEU A 44 -3.29 1.23 -0.84
N GLY A 45 -3.87 2.31 -1.37
CA GLY A 45 -4.84 2.28 -2.47
C GLY A 45 -4.23 2.18 -3.87
N GLY A 46 -2.95 1.81 -3.97
CA GLY A 46 -2.26 1.66 -5.24
C GLY A 46 -2.18 0.20 -5.70
N ASP A 47 -1.24 -0.01 -6.62
CA ASP A 47 -0.91 -1.29 -7.24
C ASP A 47 0.58 -1.58 -7.07
N ALA A 48 0.97 -2.83 -7.32
CA ALA A 48 2.35 -3.26 -7.28
C ALA A 48 2.65 -4.34 -8.33
N VAL A 49 3.77 -4.16 -9.04
CA VAL A 49 4.33 -5.18 -9.93
C VAL A 49 5.63 -5.69 -9.32
N TRP A 50 5.68 -6.99 -9.07
CA TRP A 50 6.80 -7.64 -8.39
C TRP A 50 7.57 -8.49 -9.39
N ILE A 51 8.88 -8.28 -9.46
CA ILE A 51 9.81 -9.15 -10.18
C ILE A 51 10.65 -9.85 -9.12
N VAL A 52 10.48 -11.16 -9.00
CA VAL A 52 11.04 -11.95 -7.91
C VAL A 52 12.02 -12.95 -8.48
N ALA A 53 13.24 -12.96 -7.95
CA ALA A 53 14.28 -13.90 -8.35
C ALA A 53 14.82 -14.62 -7.11
N GLY A 54 14.67 -15.94 -7.07
CA GLY A 54 15.22 -16.80 -6.02
C GLY A 54 16.62 -17.32 -6.36
N GLU A 55 17.28 -17.94 -5.38
CA GLU A 55 18.67 -18.44 -5.49
C GLU A 55 18.85 -19.47 -6.61
N GLU A 56 17.84 -20.30 -6.87
CA GLU A 56 17.86 -21.33 -7.92
C GLU A 56 17.68 -20.75 -9.34
N GLY A 57 17.69 -19.43 -9.49
CA GLY A 57 17.44 -18.75 -10.77
C GLY A 57 15.97 -18.75 -11.19
N ARG A 58 15.05 -19.24 -10.33
CA ARG A 58 13.61 -19.13 -10.54
C ARG A 58 13.20 -17.66 -10.53
N LYS A 59 12.49 -17.25 -11.58
CA LYS A 59 11.99 -15.89 -11.78
C LYS A 59 10.48 -15.94 -11.86
N ASP A 60 9.83 -15.25 -10.93
CA ASP A 60 8.38 -15.10 -10.88
C ASP A 60 8.00 -13.63 -11.04
N CYS A 61 6.79 -13.39 -11.53
CA CYS A 61 6.20 -12.07 -11.63
C CYS A 61 4.84 -12.07 -10.94
N PHE A 62 4.65 -11.18 -9.96
CA PHE A 62 3.34 -11.00 -9.31
C PHE A 62 2.74 -9.68 -9.76
N LEU A 63 1.54 -9.76 -10.33
CA LEU A 63 0.78 -8.61 -10.80
C LEU A 63 -0.29 -8.28 -9.76
N GLY A 64 0.02 -7.35 -8.86
CA GLY A 64 -0.92 -6.72 -7.96
C GLY A 64 -1.53 -5.48 -8.59
N ILE A 65 -2.24 -5.66 -9.71
CA ILE A 65 -2.83 -4.55 -10.48
C ILE A 65 -4.35 -4.60 -10.34
N GLY A 66 -4.92 -3.48 -9.95
CA GLY A 66 -6.36 -3.26 -9.83
C GLY A 66 -7.13 -3.68 -11.07
N GLN A 67 -8.28 -4.32 -10.85
CA GLN A 67 -9.20 -4.70 -11.93
C GLN A 67 -10.34 -3.70 -12.00
N SER A 68 -10.85 -3.45 -13.20
CA SER A 68 -12.03 -2.61 -13.38
C SER A 68 -13.22 -3.19 -12.64
N ALA A 69 -14.05 -2.32 -12.04
CA ALA A 69 -15.31 -2.74 -11.47
C ALA A 69 -16.21 -3.39 -12.54
N SER A 70 -16.83 -4.52 -12.18
CA SER A 70 -17.80 -5.22 -13.06
C SER A 70 -19.11 -4.45 -13.20
N ILE A 71 -19.43 -3.61 -12.22
CA ILE A 71 -20.60 -2.73 -12.20
C ILE A 71 -20.07 -1.31 -12.04
N LEU A 72 -20.29 -0.50 -13.07
CA LEU A 72 -19.93 0.91 -13.05
C LEU A 72 -21.11 1.73 -12.52
N PRO A 73 -20.88 2.74 -11.67
CA PRO A 73 -21.94 3.69 -11.34
C PRO A 73 -22.37 4.44 -12.61
N GLY A 74 -23.61 4.91 -12.64
CA GLY A 74 -24.06 5.83 -13.68
C GLY A 74 -23.20 7.10 -13.67
N PHE A 75 -22.69 7.49 -14.83
CA PHE A 75 -21.96 8.74 -15.01
C PHE A 75 -22.84 9.73 -15.75
N ASP A 76 -23.29 10.77 -15.05
CA ASP A 76 -24.02 11.89 -15.65
C ASP A 76 -23.08 12.98 -16.21
N CYS A 77 -21.76 12.77 -16.11
CA CYS A 77 -20.70 13.67 -16.55
C CYS A 77 -19.43 12.89 -16.95
N ASP A 78 -18.41 13.60 -17.46
CA ASP A 78 -17.09 13.02 -17.71
C ASP A 78 -16.45 12.47 -16.42
N ILE A 79 -15.52 11.51 -16.56
CA ILE A 79 -14.75 10.99 -15.42
C ILE A 79 -14.04 12.17 -14.73
N PRO A 80 -14.31 12.43 -13.44
CA PRO A 80 -13.72 13.57 -12.76
C PRO A 80 -12.22 13.34 -12.56
N LEU A 81 -11.44 14.43 -12.46
CA LEU A 81 -9.99 14.35 -12.24
C LEU A 81 -9.62 13.81 -10.84
N ARG A 82 -10.53 13.98 -9.88
CA ARG A 82 -10.38 13.61 -8.48
C ARG A 82 -11.72 13.14 -7.95
N GLY A 83 -11.74 12.18 -7.03
CA GLY A 83 -13.00 11.60 -6.60
C GLY A 83 -12.87 10.11 -6.37
N GLN A 84 -13.73 9.52 -5.56
CA GLN A 84 -14.01 8.09 -5.68
C GLN A 84 -14.47 7.73 -7.11
N LEU A 85 -15.20 8.63 -7.77
CA LEU A 85 -15.64 8.48 -9.16
C LEU A 85 -14.51 8.64 -10.20
N SER A 86 -13.33 9.13 -9.80
CA SER A 86 -12.15 9.14 -10.66
C SER A 86 -11.39 7.81 -10.64
N MET A 87 -11.84 6.84 -9.85
CA MET A 87 -11.23 5.53 -9.71
C MET A 87 -12.25 4.44 -10.06
N LEU A 88 -11.97 3.71 -11.13
CA LEU A 88 -12.83 2.61 -11.60
C LEU A 88 -12.19 1.24 -11.40
N THR A 89 -11.04 1.18 -10.73
CA THR A 89 -10.28 -0.04 -10.48
C THR A 89 -10.18 -0.35 -8.99
N SER A 90 -10.07 -1.62 -8.63
CA SER A 90 -9.71 -2.02 -7.27
C SER A 90 -8.28 -1.58 -6.92
N ALA A 91 -7.95 -1.54 -5.63
CA ALA A 91 -6.55 -1.45 -5.20
C ALA A 91 -6.01 -2.86 -4.99
N CYS A 92 -4.74 -3.11 -5.33
CA CYS A 92 -4.14 -4.43 -5.16
C CYS A 92 -2.78 -4.41 -4.45
N ALA A 93 -2.25 -3.26 -4.02
CA ALA A 93 -0.96 -3.18 -3.34
C ALA A 93 -0.89 -4.07 -2.09
N VAL A 94 -1.87 -3.97 -1.18
CA VAL A 94 -1.87 -4.74 0.09
C VAL A 94 -2.06 -6.24 -0.17
N ASP A 95 -2.93 -6.61 -1.11
CA ASP A 95 -3.11 -8.01 -1.50
C ASP A 95 -1.84 -8.57 -2.15
N ALA A 96 -1.11 -7.77 -2.93
CA ALA A 96 0.19 -8.17 -3.48
C ALA A 96 1.23 -8.40 -2.38
N TRP A 97 1.23 -7.60 -1.31
CA TRP A 97 2.10 -7.81 -0.16
C TRP A 97 1.79 -9.13 0.54
N ARG A 98 0.50 -9.42 0.76
CA ARG A 98 0.07 -10.68 1.34
C ARG A 98 0.43 -11.88 0.45
N HIS A 99 0.22 -11.75 -0.86
CA HIS A 99 0.65 -12.78 -1.82
C HIS A 99 2.16 -13.02 -1.77
N ALA A 100 2.96 -11.96 -1.73
CA ALA A 100 4.42 -12.05 -1.62
C ALA A 100 4.86 -12.69 -0.29
N HIS A 101 4.18 -12.38 0.81
CA HIS A 101 4.43 -13.00 2.12
C HIS A 101 4.10 -14.49 2.11
N ASP A 102 2.92 -14.88 1.61
CA ASP A 102 2.53 -16.29 1.48
C ASP A 102 3.47 -17.07 0.56
N TYR A 103 3.97 -16.42 -0.49
CA TYR A 103 4.98 -17.00 -1.37
C TYR A 103 6.32 -17.18 -0.62
N SER A 104 6.76 -16.15 0.11
CA SER A 104 7.97 -16.15 0.95
C SER A 104 7.95 -17.33 1.94
N VAL A 105 6.86 -17.51 2.68
CA VAL A 105 6.67 -18.62 3.63
C VAL A 105 6.75 -19.98 2.93
N ARG A 106 5.99 -20.16 1.84
CA ARG A 106 5.88 -21.46 1.16
C ARG A 106 7.14 -21.87 0.42
N ASN A 107 7.89 -20.92 -0.11
CA ASN A 107 8.96 -21.20 -1.07
C ASN A 107 10.35 -20.89 -0.54
N TRP A 108 10.50 -19.87 0.29
CA TRP A 108 11.79 -19.36 0.73
C TRP A 108 12.02 -19.58 2.24
N GLY A 109 11.10 -20.29 2.91
CA GLY A 109 11.19 -20.56 4.34
C GLY A 109 11.01 -19.30 5.20
N GLY A 110 10.29 -18.29 4.70
CA GLY A 110 10.01 -17.06 5.45
C GLY A 110 9.37 -17.35 6.81
N GLY A 111 9.90 -16.74 7.87
CA GLY A 111 9.49 -17.00 9.26
C GLY A 111 8.91 -15.79 10.00
N LEU A 112 8.98 -14.60 9.40
CA LEU A 112 8.43 -13.38 10.01
C LEU A 112 6.92 -13.31 9.81
N SER A 113 6.20 -12.81 10.82
CA SER A 113 4.76 -12.60 10.71
C SER A 113 4.45 -11.43 9.78
N PHE A 114 3.33 -11.48 9.06
CA PHE A 114 2.91 -10.37 8.20
C PHE A 114 2.80 -9.05 8.98
N SER A 115 2.24 -9.10 10.21
CA SER A 115 2.13 -7.93 11.09
C SER A 115 3.47 -7.28 11.36
N SER A 116 4.49 -8.07 11.72
CA SER A 116 5.82 -7.54 12.05
C SER A 116 6.53 -6.82 10.88
N LEU A 117 6.12 -7.12 9.64
CA LEU A 117 6.63 -6.42 8.45
C LEU A 117 6.06 -5.01 8.33
N LEU A 118 4.96 -4.70 9.02
CA LEU A 118 4.27 -3.42 8.98
C LEU A 118 4.63 -2.51 10.16
N ASP A 119 5.30 -3.03 11.20
CA ASP A 119 5.58 -2.33 12.46
C ASP A 119 6.21 -0.95 12.25
N ASP A 120 7.21 -0.83 11.37
CA ASP A 120 7.89 0.45 11.13
C ASP A 120 6.94 1.46 10.50
N ALA A 121 6.13 1.03 9.52
CA ALA A 121 5.17 1.90 8.86
C ALA A 121 4.10 2.39 9.85
N ILE A 122 3.61 1.51 10.73
CA ILE A 122 2.68 1.85 11.81
C ILE A 122 3.33 2.86 12.75
N GLY A 123 4.54 2.58 13.25
CA GLY A 123 5.27 3.50 14.13
C GLY A 123 5.50 4.87 13.49
N TYR A 124 5.93 4.93 12.22
CA TYR A 124 6.08 6.20 11.51
C TYR A 124 4.76 6.94 11.28
N ALA A 125 3.64 6.24 11.16
CA ALA A 125 2.33 6.85 11.01
C ALA A 125 1.79 7.39 12.34
N GLU A 126 2.02 6.68 13.44
CA GLU A 126 1.57 7.06 14.79
C GLU A 126 2.45 8.14 15.42
N ASP A 127 3.77 7.94 15.38
CA ASP A 127 4.74 8.83 16.04
C ASP A 127 5.26 9.94 15.11
N GLY A 128 4.95 9.84 13.82
CA GLY A 128 5.55 10.66 12.78
C GLY A 128 7.01 10.31 12.50
N PHE A 129 7.65 11.07 11.62
CA PHE A 129 9.07 10.92 11.33
C PHE A 129 9.75 12.30 11.33
N LYS A 130 10.70 12.47 12.25
CA LYS A 130 11.13 13.76 12.82
C LYS A 130 11.83 14.70 11.84
N LEU A 131 11.07 15.38 10.98
CA LEU A 131 11.52 16.56 10.25
C LEU A 131 11.68 17.77 11.20
N ALA A 132 10.80 17.91 12.21
CA ALA A 132 10.92 18.95 13.24
C ALA A 132 12.23 18.87 14.04
N ALA A 133 12.65 17.67 14.45
CA ALA A 133 13.88 17.51 15.24
C ALA A 133 15.16 17.84 14.44
N ARG A 134 15.04 17.99 13.11
CA ARG A 134 16.13 18.40 12.22
C ARG A 134 16.02 19.87 11.80
N GLY A 135 15.14 20.65 12.43
CA GLY A 135 15.01 22.09 12.23
C GLY A 135 14.16 22.52 11.03
N HIS A 136 13.43 21.59 10.40
CA HIS A 136 12.52 21.95 9.31
C HIS A 136 11.24 22.61 9.84
N VAL A 137 10.80 23.66 9.16
CA VAL A 137 9.49 24.27 9.39
C VAL A 137 8.42 23.26 8.98
N LEU A 138 7.62 22.83 9.95
CA LEU A 138 6.48 21.96 9.69
C LEU A 138 5.24 22.82 9.51
N SER A 139 4.49 22.54 8.44
CA SER A 139 3.10 22.98 8.31
C SER A 139 2.24 21.73 8.47
N PRO A 140 1.57 21.52 9.63
CA PRO A 140 0.60 20.46 9.72
C PRO A 140 -0.49 20.73 8.68
N ILE A 141 -0.87 19.68 7.96
CA ILE A 141 -2.08 19.70 7.14
C ILE A 141 -3.22 19.15 7.99
N ASP A 142 -4.42 19.68 7.78
CA ASP A 142 -5.60 19.16 8.46
C ASP A 142 -5.81 17.68 8.13
N ARG A 143 -6.46 16.95 9.05
CA ARG A 143 -6.90 15.58 8.76
C ARG A 143 -7.76 15.60 7.50
N LEU A 144 -7.63 14.57 6.66
CA LEU A 144 -8.30 14.50 5.35
C LEU A 144 -7.88 15.64 4.39
N SER A 145 -6.62 16.11 4.42
CA SER A 145 -6.16 17.13 3.48
C SER A 145 -5.87 16.55 2.09
N PRO A 146 -6.48 17.10 1.01
CA PRO A 146 -6.26 16.62 -0.36
C PRO A 146 -4.83 16.86 -0.86
N LEU A 147 -3.98 17.57 -0.10
CA LEU A 147 -2.59 17.88 -0.43
C LEU A 147 -1.65 16.67 -0.29
N SER A 148 -2.02 15.67 0.52
CA SER A 148 -1.19 14.48 0.80
C SER A 148 -1.53 13.24 -0.04
N GLY A 149 -2.37 13.38 -1.07
CA GLY A 149 -2.80 12.29 -1.94
C GLY A 149 -4.25 11.84 -1.68
N GLN A 150 -4.83 11.13 -2.64
CA GLN A 150 -6.22 10.66 -2.62
C GLN A 150 -6.34 9.20 -3.08
N ALA A 151 -5.39 8.35 -2.70
CA ALA A 151 -5.44 6.94 -3.08
C ALA A 151 -6.80 6.34 -2.69
N GLY A 152 -7.42 5.51 -3.53
CA GLY A 152 -8.69 4.84 -3.21
C GLY A 152 -8.45 3.37 -2.96
N ILE A 153 -9.20 2.76 -2.06
CA ILE A 153 -9.16 1.34 -1.75
C ILE A 153 -10.53 0.78 -2.08
N ILE A 154 -10.59 -0.33 -2.82
CA ILE A 154 -11.81 -1.14 -2.90
C ILE A 154 -11.52 -2.42 -2.12
N ALA A 155 -12.20 -2.59 -0.99
CA ALA A 155 -12.15 -3.79 -0.18
C ALA A 155 -13.33 -4.70 -0.55
N ARG A 156 -13.02 -5.97 -0.87
CA ARG A 156 -14.04 -7.01 -1.02
C ARG A 156 -14.22 -7.72 0.31
N GLN A 157 -15.44 -7.66 0.85
CA GLN A 157 -15.82 -8.33 2.09
C GLN A 157 -16.04 -9.83 1.85
N GLU A 158 -16.07 -10.61 2.93
CA GLU A 158 -16.28 -12.07 2.88
C GLU A 158 -17.66 -12.45 2.31
N ASP A 159 -18.67 -11.62 2.57
CA ASP A 159 -20.03 -11.79 2.03
C ASP A 159 -20.16 -11.41 0.54
N GLY A 160 -19.05 -10.98 -0.08
CA GLY A 160 -18.99 -10.59 -1.49
C GLY A 160 -19.35 -9.12 -1.75
N SER A 161 -19.73 -8.35 -0.74
CA SER A 161 -19.94 -6.90 -0.88
C SER A 161 -18.64 -6.16 -1.13
N LEU A 162 -18.73 -5.03 -1.84
CA LEU A 162 -17.59 -4.18 -2.16
C LEU A 162 -17.73 -2.84 -1.43
N ALA A 163 -16.72 -2.49 -0.64
CA ALA A 163 -16.59 -1.19 -0.01
C ALA A 163 -15.46 -0.42 -0.70
N GLY A 164 -15.79 0.68 -1.36
CA GLY A 164 -14.81 1.66 -1.82
C GLY A 164 -14.56 2.68 -0.72
N ALA A 165 -13.33 2.91 -0.32
CA ALA A 165 -12.93 3.99 0.57
C ALA A 165 -11.89 4.86 -0.13
N ARG A 166 -11.85 6.15 0.18
CA ARG A 166 -10.60 6.88 -0.04
C ARG A 166 -9.67 6.68 1.13
N ASP A 167 -8.39 6.76 0.83
CA ASP A 167 -7.34 6.97 1.80
C ASP A 167 -7.86 8.00 2.81
N PRO A 168 -7.79 7.71 4.12
CA PRO A 168 -8.30 8.58 5.16
C PRO A 168 -7.55 9.92 5.21
N ARG A 169 -6.70 10.25 4.24
CA ARG A 169 -6.10 11.57 4.05
C ARG A 169 -6.79 12.38 2.94
N GLY A 170 -7.74 11.82 2.19
CA GLY A 170 -8.46 12.51 1.11
C GLY A 170 -9.69 13.27 1.59
N ASP A 171 -10.79 12.57 1.82
CA ASP A 171 -12.07 13.11 2.31
C ASP A 171 -12.72 12.19 3.34
N GLY A 172 -12.10 11.04 3.63
CA GLY A 172 -12.56 10.08 4.63
C GLY A 172 -13.90 9.42 4.30
N VAL A 173 -14.39 9.55 3.07
CA VAL A 173 -15.67 8.97 2.65
C VAL A 173 -15.45 7.58 2.08
N ALA A 174 -16.32 6.66 2.48
CA ALA A 174 -16.45 5.34 1.88
C ALA A 174 -17.82 5.22 1.20
N LEU A 175 -17.83 4.74 -0.04
CA LEU A 175 -19.03 4.24 -0.71
C LEU A 175 -19.11 2.73 -0.53
N LEU A 176 -20.21 2.27 0.04
CA LEU A 176 -20.57 0.87 0.01
C LEU A 176 -21.41 0.61 -1.25
N VAL A 177 -21.01 -0.37 -2.06
CA VAL A 177 -21.82 -0.89 -3.16
C VAL A 177 -22.30 -2.28 -2.77
N GLU A 178 -23.60 -2.40 -2.52
CA GLU A 178 -24.20 -3.71 -2.31
C GLU A 178 -24.17 -4.52 -3.61
N PRO A 179 -23.82 -5.81 -3.57
CA PRO A 179 -23.83 -6.64 -4.75
C PRO A 179 -25.28 -6.78 -5.24
N THR A 180 -25.56 -6.25 -6.43
CA THR A 180 -26.82 -6.56 -7.12
C THR A 180 -26.83 -8.05 -7.44
N ARG A 181 -27.86 -8.74 -6.94
CA ARG A 181 -28.13 -10.16 -7.24
C ARG A 181 -28.20 -10.43 -8.73
#